data_AF-A0A819G1G1-F1
#
_entry.id   AF-A0A819G1G1-F1
#
_cell.length_a   1.000
_cell.length_b   1.000
_cell.length_c   1.000
_cell.angle_alpha   90.00
_cell.angle_beta   90.00
_cell.angle_gamma   90.00
#
_symmetry.space_group_name_H-M   'P 1'
#
loop_
_entity.id
_entity.type
_entity.pdbx_description
1 polymer ?
#
loop_
_entity_poly.entity_id
_entity_poly.type
_entity_poly.pdbx_seq_one_letter_code
_entity_poly.pdbx_strand_id
1 'polypeptide(L)'
;MKLIGGLPKNDKKKDNYGYDSGGECVALIVNRFHFPSNINNLFWYSLDIGRIHIVYYSTEHDSRRRSTQYRCIEEDLRSVSRILLIDMSGHYLTYGSYYDIQWSIYHDIYFGYTHVHANKTYLTFNYYHSEDDKLSDQFQLKK
;
A
#
# COMPACT_ATOMS: atom_id res chain seq x y z
N MET A 1 4.10 26.23 11.43
CA MET A 1 4.26 24.82 11.86
C MET A 1 5.74 24.59 12.10
N LYS A 2 6.16 24.50 13.36
CA LYS A 2 7.57 24.37 13.75
C LYS A 2 7.84 22.89 14.01
N LEU A 3 8.46 22.20 13.06
CA LEU A 3 9.05 20.87 13.27
C LEU A 3 10.56 21.04 13.16
N ILE A 4 11.21 21.30 14.29
CA ILE A 4 12.66 21.20 14.43
C ILE A 4 12.94 20.39 15.68
N GLY A 5 13.76 19.35 15.53
CA GLY A 5 14.32 18.57 16.62
C GLY A 5 14.14 17.07 16.41
N GLY A 6 15.17 16.42 15.87
CA GLY A 6 15.34 14.98 16.06
C GLY A 6 15.31 14.69 17.56
N LEU A 7 14.46 13.74 17.96
CA LEU A 7 14.28 13.42 19.37
C LEU A 7 15.48 12.61 19.89
N PRO A 8 15.90 12.83 21.15
CA PRO A 8 16.95 12.04 21.79
C PRO A 8 16.54 10.57 21.89
N LYS A 9 17.50 9.67 21.69
CA LYS A 9 17.35 8.19 21.55
C LYS A 9 16.60 7.46 22.70
N ASN A 10 16.25 8.15 23.79
CA ASN A 10 15.64 7.56 24.98
C ASN A 10 14.17 7.94 25.20
N ASP A 11 13.59 8.84 24.41
CA ASP A 11 12.16 9.16 24.46
C ASP A 11 11.43 8.43 23.33
N LYS A 12 11.13 7.14 23.54
CA LYS A 12 10.19 6.43 22.68
C LYS A 12 8.81 7.06 22.86
N LYS A 13 8.49 8.08 22.07
CA LYS A 13 7.11 8.56 21.96
C LYS A 13 6.31 7.46 21.27
N LYS A 14 5.20 7.08 21.91
CA LYS A 14 4.25 6.11 21.38
C LYS A 14 3.63 6.70 20.11
N ASP A 15 3.80 6.01 18.98
CA ASP A 15 3.03 6.30 17.76
C ASP A 15 1.65 5.62 17.86
N ASN A 16 0.79 5.80 16.86
CA ASN A 16 -0.60 5.32 16.93
C ASN A 16 -0.71 3.79 17.10
N TYR A 17 0.34 3.01 16.74
CA TYR A 17 0.32 1.55 16.77
C TYR A 17 1.50 0.90 17.51
N GLY A 18 2.36 1.66 18.19
CA GLY A 18 3.45 1.14 19.00
C GLY A 18 4.69 2.01 19.00
N TYR A 19 5.81 1.42 18.58
CA TYR A 19 7.15 2.01 18.54
C TYR A 19 7.93 1.58 17.29
N ASP A 20 7.23 1.10 16.27
CA ASP A 20 7.82 0.55 15.04
C ASP A 20 8.60 1.62 14.26
N SER A 21 8.13 2.87 14.32
CA SER A 21 8.80 4.02 13.73
C SER A 21 10.03 4.51 14.50
N GLY A 22 10.28 4.00 15.71
CA GLY A 22 11.36 4.50 16.57
C GLY A 22 11.26 5.99 16.93
N GLY A 23 10.07 6.60 16.81
CA GLY A 23 9.83 8.03 17.03
C GLY A 23 10.03 8.91 15.78
N GLU A 24 10.31 8.32 14.61
CA GLU A 24 10.43 9.09 13.37
C GLU A 24 9.09 9.58 12.85
N CYS A 25 7.99 8.86 13.12
CA CYS A 25 6.63 9.22 12.71
C CYS A 25 6.58 9.76 11.27
N VAL A 26 7.18 9.01 10.33
CA VAL A 26 7.34 9.30 8.89
C VAL A 26 8.09 10.59 8.50
N ALA A 27 8.74 11.28 9.45
CA ALA A 27 9.46 12.52 9.20
C ALA A 27 10.57 12.38 8.13
N LEU A 28 11.24 11.22 8.04
CA LEU A 28 12.23 10.98 7.00
C LEU A 28 11.59 10.78 5.61
N ILE A 29 10.46 10.08 5.54
CA ILE A 29 9.79 9.75 4.27
C ILE A 29 9.26 11.04 3.62
N VAL A 30 8.54 11.88 4.38
CA VAL A 30 7.96 13.13 3.86
C VAL A 30 8.98 14.13 3.35
N ASN A 31 10.23 14.08 3.85
CA ASN A 31 11.31 14.98 3.43
C ASN A 31 12.15 14.44 2.27
N ARG A 32 12.10 13.13 1.99
CA ARG A 32 12.92 12.48 0.96
C ARG A 32 12.16 12.20 -0.33
N PHE A 33 10.85 11.97 -0.23
CA PHE A 33 10.03 11.56 -1.36
C PHE A 33 8.90 12.55 -1.62
N HIS A 34 8.57 12.71 -2.90
CA HIS A 34 7.43 13.50 -3.32
C HIS A 34 6.23 12.59 -3.56
N PHE A 35 5.08 13.01 -3.04
CA PHE A 35 3.82 12.29 -3.16
C PHE A 35 2.79 13.18 -3.86
N PRO A 36 1.83 12.59 -4.59
CA PRO A 36 0.69 13.33 -5.10
C PRO A 36 -0.09 13.98 -3.96
N SER A 37 -0.52 15.23 -4.15
CA SER A 37 -1.27 16.00 -3.15
C SER A 37 -2.79 15.94 -3.35
N ASN A 38 -3.28 15.01 -4.18
CA ASN A 38 -4.67 14.96 -4.63
C ASN A 38 -5.68 14.57 -3.55
N ILE A 39 -5.29 13.73 -2.57
CA ILE A 39 -6.20 13.28 -1.52
C ILE A 39 -5.65 13.66 -0.13
N ASN A 40 -4.48 13.14 0.26
CA ASN A 40 -3.80 13.52 1.50
C ASN A 40 -2.28 13.20 1.50
N ASN A 41 -1.55 13.69 0.49
CA ASN A 41 -0.09 13.54 0.36
C ASN A 41 0.37 12.10 0.61
N LEU A 42 1.38 11.89 1.45
CA LEU A 42 1.97 10.58 1.77
C LEU A 42 0.96 9.53 2.25
N PHE A 43 -0.08 9.92 2.99
CA PHE A 43 -0.83 8.96 3.81
C PHE A 43 -1.91 8.21 3.04
N TRP A 44 -2.65 8.89 2.17
CA TRP A 44 -3.52 8.23 1.20
C TRP A 44 -3.65 9.14 -0.01
N TYR A 45 -3.45 8.56 -1.18
CA TYR A 45 -3.39 9.27 -2.46
C TYR A 45 -3.71 8.31 -3.59
N SER A 46 -4.06 8.86 -4.74
CA SER A 46 -4.28 8.06 -5.95
C SER A 46 -3.33 8.47 -7.08
N LEU A 47 -3.05 7.53 -7.97
CA LEU A 47 -2.18 7.69 -9.13
C LEU A 47 -2.86 7.08 -10.36
N ASP A 48 -2.83 7.81 -11.46
CA ASP A 48 -3.24 7.27 -12.76
C ASP A 48 -2.00 6.91 -13.58
N ILE A 49 -1.81 5.62 -13.84
CA ILE A 49 -0.76 5.11 -14.71
C ILE A 49 -1.43 4.45 -15.92
N GLY A 50 -1.54 5.21 -17.01
CA GLY A 50 -2.22 4.77 -18.22
C GLY A 50 -3.70 4.45 -17.97
N ARG A 51 -4.06 3.16 -17.97
CA ARG A 51 -5.43 2.67 -17.74
C ARG A 51 -5.67 2.14 -16.33
N ILE A 52 -4.67 2.23 -15.47
CA ILE A 52 -4.74 1.75 -14.10
C ILE A 52 -4.86 2.97 -13.20
N HIS A 53 -5.88 2.96 -12.36
CA HIS A 53 -6.05 3.88 -11.24
C HIS A 53 -5.61 3.13 -9.98
N ILE A 54 -4.57 3.63 -9.31
CA ILE A 54 -3.98 3.02 -8.12
C ILE A 54 -4.33 3.89 -6.93
N VAL A 55 -4.94 3.30 -5.92
CA VAL A 55 -5.22 3.97 -4.64
C VAL A 55 -4.29 3.43 -3.58
N TYR A 56 -3.50 4.31 -2.98
CA TYR A 56 -2.70 4.05 -1.80
C TYR A 56 -3.48 4.47 -0.56
N TYR A 57 -3.60 3.57 0.42
CA TYR A 57 -4.23 3.88 1.70
C TYR A 57 -3.38 3.43 2.89
N SER A 58 -3.45 4.19 3.97
CA SER A 58 -2.67 3.99 5.18
C SER A 58 -3.37 3.04 6.15
N THR A 59 -2.66 2.00 6.57
CA THR A 59 -3.06 1.15 7.71
C THR A 59 -2.82 1.81 9.06
N GLU A 60 -1.93 2.81 9.13
CA GLU A 60 -1.60 3.56 10.35
C GLU A 60 -2.65 4.62 10.75
N HIS A 61 -3.78 4.67 10.03
CA HIS A 61 -4.86 5.63 10.26
C HIS A 61 -6.21 4.93 10.26
N ASP A 62 -7.20 5.56 10.91
CA ASP A 62 -8.55 5.02 10.98
C ASP A 62 -9.14 4.85 9.56
N SER A 63 -9.47 3.62 9.20
CA SER A 63 -10.09 3.23 7.93
C SER A 63 -11.58 2.86 8.08
N ARG A 64 -12.13 2.96 9.30
CA ARG A 64 -13.54 2.64 9.56
C ARG A 64 -14.46 3.61 8.83
N ARG A 65 -15.66 3.14 8.53
CA ARG A 65 -16.71 3.95 7.90
C ARG A 65 -16.87 5.29 8.64
N ARG A 66 -16.91 6.39 7.86
CA ARG A 66 -16.95 7.81 8.31
C ARG A 66 -15.61 8.41 8.71
N SER A 67 -14.50 7.67 8.73
CA SER A 67 -13.18 8.28 8.90
C SER A 67 -12.85 9.20 7.73
N THR A 68 -11.89 10.11 7.94
CA THR A 68 -11.41 11.02 6.89
C THR A 68 -10.87 10.22 5.70
N GLN A 69 -10.01 9.24 5.96
CA GLN A 69 -9.47 8.34 4.94
C GLN A 69 -10.58 7.61 4.17
N TYR A 70 -11.55 7.01 4.86
CA TYR A 70 -12.67 6.32 4.21
C TYR A 70 -13.43 7.25 3.26
N ARG A 71 -13.79 8.45 3.72
CA ARG A 71 -14.54 9.42 2.90
C ARG A 71 -13.74 9.90 1.69
N CYS A 72 -12.45 10.16 1.89
CA CYS A 72 -11.53 10.59 0.84
C CYS A 72 -11.39 9.53 -0.27
N ILE A 73 -11.19 8.27 0.11
CA ILE A 73 -11.09 7.15 -0.83
C ILE A 73 -12.44 6.88 -1.48
N GLU A 74 -13.53 6.93 -0.73
CA GLU A 74 -14.88 6.76 -1.28
C GLU A 74 -15.16 7.80 -2.37
N GLU A 75 -14.78 9.07 -2.16
CA GLU A 75 -14.97 10.12 -3.15
C GLU A 75 -14.09 9.92 -4.40
N ASP A 76 -12.82 9.58 -4.22
CA ASP A 76 -11.89 9.28 -5.32
C ASP A 76 -12.42 8.14 -6.21
N LEU A 77 -12.87 7.05 -5.58
CA LEU A 77 -13.41 5.87 -6.26
C LEU A 77 -14.71 6.14 -7.03
N ARG A 78 -15.51 7.16 -6.67
CA ARG A 78 -16.74 7.52 -7.43
C ARG A 78 -16.46 7.95 -8.85
N SER A 79 -15.27 8.49 -9.11
CA SER A 79 -14.87 9.03 -10.41
C SER A 79 -14.16 8.00 -11.31
N VAL A 80 -13.88 6.81 -10.78
CA VAL A 80 -13.05 5.80 -11.46
C VAL A 80 -13.85 5.03 -12.51
N SER A 81 -13.45 5.17 -13.77
CA SER A 81 -14.00 4.45 -14.93
C SER A 81 -13.00 3.44 -15.54
N ARG A 82 -11.98 3.08 -14.77
CA ARG A 82 -10.78 2.36 -15.22
C ARG A 82 -10.47 1.15 -14.31
N ILE A 83 -9.38 0.43 -14.59
CA ILE A 83 -8.94 -0.69 -13.75
C ILE A 83 -8.46 -0.14 -12.41
N LEU A 84 -9.02 -0.63 -11.31
CA LEU A 84 -8.68 -0.23 -9.94
C LEU A 84 -7.69 -1.23 -9.34
N LEU A 85 -6.55 -0.73 -8.87
CA LEU A 85 -5.68 -1.44 -7.94
C LEU A 85 -5.70 -0.70 -6.60
N ILE A 86 -5.86 -1.45 -5.52
CA ILE A 86 -5.77 -0.92 -4.16
C ILE A 86 -4.47 -1.45 -3.57
N ASP A 87 -3.58 -0.55 -3.22
CA ASP A 87 -2.29 -0.85 -2.61
C ASP A 87 -2.25 -0.34 -1.16
N MET A 88 -1.60 -1.11 -0.29
CA MET A 88 -1.53 -0.84 1.14
C MET A 88 -0.19 -0.18 1.47
N SER A 89 -0.20 1.04 2.00
CA SER A 89 1.00 1.68 2.54
C SER A 89 1.19 1.31 4.03
N GLY A 90 1.31 0.01 4.32
CA GLY A 90 1.42 -0.54 5.67
C GLY A 90 2.35 -1.74 5.75
N HIS A 91 3.11 -1.87 6.86
CA HIS A 91 4.14 -2.90 7.04
C HIS A 91 3.69 -4.09 7.92
N TYR A 92 2.44 -4.13 8.38
CA TYR A 92 1.98 -5.26 9.20
C TYR A 92 1.78 -6.52 8.35
N LEU A 93 2.87 -7.25 8.12
CA LEU A 93 2.80 -8.69 7.91
C LEU A 93 2.32 -9.28 9.25
N THR A 94 1.13 -9.86 9.26
CA THR A 94 0.58 -10.49 10.46
C THR A 94 1.59 -11.50 11.01
N TYR A 95 1.99 -11.36 12.28
CA TYR A 95 2.75 -12.38 12.99
C TYR A 95 1.84 -13.60 13.17
N GLY A 96 1.85 -14.48 12.18
CA GLY A 96 1.01 -15.66 12.14
C GLY A 96 1.65 -16.72 11.26
N SER A 97 1.46 -17.98 11.63
CA SER A 97 1.76 -19.10 10.73
C SER A 97 0.72 -19.10 9.62
N TYR A 98 1.16 -19.42 8.39
CA TYR A 98 0.23 -19.66 7.29
C TYR A 98 -0.65 -20.87 7.63
N TYR A 99 -1.96 -20.73 7.39
CA TYR A 99 -2.92 -21.81 7.51
C TYR A 99 -3.53 -22.05 6.14
N ASP A 100 -3.47 -23.31 5.69
CA ASP A 100 -4.15 -23.72 4.47
C ASP A 100 -5.67 -23.58 4.68
N ILE A 101 -6.28 -22.79 3.80
CA ILE A 101 -7.69 -22.41 3.82
C ILE A 101 -8.17 -22.40 2.38
N GLN A 102 -9.42 -22.82 2.17
CA GLN A 102 -9.96 -23.12 0.84
C GLN A 102 -9.84 -21.99 -0.19
N TRP A 103 -9.79 -20.73 0.25
CA TRP A 103 -9.70 -19.57 -0.63
C TRP A 103 -8.26 -19.14 -0.95
N SER A 104 -7.24 -19.72 -0.31
CA SER A 104 -5.84 -19.45 -0.59
C SER A 104 -5.38 -20.30 -1.79
N ILE A 105 -5.26 -19.66 -2.95
CA ILE A 105 -4.96 -20.35 -4.21
C ILE A 105 -3.45 -20.60 -4.36
N TYR A 106 -2.63 -19.67 -3.87
CA TYR A 106 -1.18 -19.74 -3.93
C TYR A 106 -0.57 -19.14 -2.65
N HIS A 107 0.47 -19.79 -2.14
CA HIS A 107 1.26 -19.33 -0.99
C HIS A 107 2.72 -19.63 -1.24
N ASP A 108 3.57 -18.69 -0.84
CA ASP A 108 5.00 -18.85 -0.94
C ASP A 108 5.74 -18.13 0.20
N ILE A 109 6.94 -18.60 0.52
CA ILE A 109 7.79 -18.09 1.61
C ILE A 109 9.13 -17.52 1.10
N TYR A 110 9.28 -17.33 -0.21
CA TYR A 110 10.44 -16.67 -0.81
C TYR A 110 10.19 -15.19 -1.08
N PHE A 111 11.28 -14.42 -1.22
CA PHE A 111 11.19 -13.04 -1.67
C PHE A 111 10.81 -12.97 -3.15
N GLY A 112 9.96 -12.03 -3.50
CA GLY A 112 9.51 -11.85 -4.87
C GLY A 112 8.95 -10.45 -5.16
N TYR A 113 8.54 -10.25 -6.40
CA TYR A 113 7.94 -9.01 -6.88
C TYR A 113 6.86 -9.30 -7.93
N THR A 114 6.01 -8.30 -8.18
CA THR A 114 4.87 -8.45 -9.08
C THR A 114 4.96 -7.54 -10.28
N HIS A 115 4.65 -8.05 -11.47
CA HIS A 115 4.39 -7.24 -12.65
C HIS A 115 2.90 -7.25 -13.00
N VAL A 116 2.35 -6.05 -13.12
CA VAL A 116 0.97 -5.85 -13.57
C VAL A 116 0.98 -5.22 -14.96
N HIS A 117 0.36 -5.91 -15.92
CA HIS A 117 0.18 -5.40 -17.27
C HIS A 117 -1.31 -5.30 -17.61
N ALA A 118 -1.74 -4.15 -18.13
CA ALA A 118 -3.14 -3.89 -18.42
C ALA A 118 -3.34 -3.23 -19.78
N ASN A 119 -4.40 -3.66 -20.48
CA ASN A 119 -4.89 -3.00 -21.69
C ASN A 119 -6.42 -2.79 -21.63
N LYS A 120 -7.08 -2.62 -22.78
CA LYS A 120 -8.53 -2.38 -22.85
C LYS A 120 -9.39 -3.59 -22.46
N THR A 121 -8.86 -4.80 -22.59
CA THR A 121 -9.64 -6.05 -22.52
C THR A 121 -9.18 -6.98 -21.41
N TYR A 122 -7.92 -6.89 -20.97
CA TYR A 122 -7.41 -7.71 -19.90
C TYR A 122 -6.41 -7.00 -18.99
N LEU A 123 -6.28 -7.55 -17.79
CA LEU A 123 -5.18 -7.31 -16.85
C LEU A 123 -4.50 -8.65 -16.57
N THR A 124 -3.18 -8.67 -16.61
CA THR A 124 -2.36 -9.82 -16.20
C THR A 124 -1.56 -9.44 -14.96
N PHE A 125 -1.57 -10.33 -13.98
CA PHE A 125 -0.78 -10.24 -12.77
C PHE A 125 0.22 -11.39 -12.76
N ASN A 126 1.50 -11.08 -12.63
CA ASN A 126 2.59 -12.04 -12.58
C ASN A 126 3.36 -11.85 -11.29
N TYR A 127 3.66 -12.93 -10.58
CA TYR A 127 4.55 -12.95 -9.42
C TYR A 127 5.83 -13.70 -9.77
N TYR A 128 6.97 -13.10 -9.45
CA TYR A 128 8.30 -13.64 -9.72
C TYR A 128 9.09 -13.81 -8.43
N HIS A 129 9.94 -14.83 -8.37
CA HIS A 129 10.96 -14.94 -7.34
C HIS A 129 12.11 -13.96 -7.61
N SER A 130 12.55 -13.26 -6.57
CA SER A 130 13.62 -12.27 -6.69
C SER A 130 15.01 -12.90 -6.84
N GLU A 131 15.17 -14.20 -6.53
CA GLU A 131 16.45 -14.89 -6.61
C GLU A 131 16.83 -15.23 -8.07
N ASP A 132 15.85 -15.57 -8.90
CA ASP A 132 16.09 -16.13 -10.24
C ASP A 132 15.18 -15.55 -11.35
N ASP A 133 14.35 -14.55 -11.03
CA ASP A 133 13.39 -13.92 -11.93
C ASP A 133 12.44 -14.91 -12.61
N LYS A 134 12.21 -16.10 -12.02
CA LYS A 134 11.26 -17.06 -12.55
C LYS A 134 9.84 -16.70 -12.15
N LEU A 135 8.92 -16.93 -13.10
CA LEU A 135 7.48 -16.77 -12.87
C LEU A 135 6.99 -17.88 -11.93
N SER A 136 6.48 -17.48 -10.78
CA SER A 136 6.06 -18.38 -9.70
C SER A 136 4.54 -18.48 -9.57
N ASP A 137 3.81 -17.41 -9.88
CA ASP A 137 2.35 -17.41 -9.98
C ASP A 137 1.86 -16.41 -11.04
N GLN A 138 0.69 -16.69 -11.62
CA GLN A 138 0.05 -15.83 -12.63
C GLN A 138 -1.47 -16.00 -12.64
N PHE A 139 -2.17 -14.87 -12.80
CA PHE A 139 -3.56 -14.89 -13.22
C PHE A 139 -3.90 -13.76 -14.19
N GLN A 140 -5.03 -13.89 -14.86
CA GLN A 140 -5.52 -12.91 -15.81
C GLN A 140 -7.00 -12.60 -15.55
N LEU A 141 -7.31 -11.31 -15.47
CA LEU A 141 -8.67 -10.80 -15.45
C LEU A 141 -9.05 -10.34 -16.85
N LYS A 142 -10.16 -10.84 -17.38
CA LYS A 142 -10.72 -10.42 -18.66
C LYS A 142 -12.07 -9.75 -18.41
N LYS A 143 -12.35 -8.71 -19.19
CA LYS A 143 -13.67 -8.07 -19.23
C LYS A 143 -14.61 -8.84 -20.14
#